data_AF-A0A444XGF6-F1
#
_entry.id   AF-A0A444XGF6-F1
#
_cell.length_a   1.000
_cell.length_b   1.000
_cell.length_c   1.000
_cell.angle_alpha   90.00
_cell.angle_beta   90.00
_cell.angle_gamma   90.00
#
_symmetry.space_group_name_H-M   'P 1'
#
loop_
_entity.id
_entity.type
_entity.pdbx_description
1 polymer ?
#
loop_
_entity_poly.entity_id
_entity_poly.type
_entity_poly.pdbx_seq_one_letter_code
_entity_poly.pdbx_strand_id
1 'polypeptide(L)'
;MVSVSNRNKDLPFGGKVVVLGGDFRQVLPVIPKGSRAEIVMASINSSILWKYCEVLRLTKNMRLASGLEQSTAQELRSFSDWILQIGEGRSGTMEFSCSKFFQDRAILAPTVENVEEINNYIVNLLPGEERNYLSADSICGSDAYSDVDVDWINVEFLNQIRCSGLPNHSLKFKIGMPIILLRNIDPAGGLCNGTRLVVRDLGTNMIGADIVSGSNVGDKVFITRINLIPSDMIIPFKFQRC
;
A
#
# COMPACT_ATOMS: atom_id res chain seq x y z
N MET A 1 -9.74 31.42 -1.65
CA MET A 1 -10.73 30.66 -2.46
C MET A 1 -10.99 31.44 -3.73
N VAL A 2 -10.81 30.85 -4.91
CA VAL A 2 -11.25 31.46 -6.17
C VAL A 2 -12.76 31.23 -6.29
N SER A 3 -13.55 32.30 -6.40
CA SER A 3 -15.00 32.18 -6.55
C SER A 3 -15.35 31.60 -7.92
N VAL A 4 -16.29 30.66 -7.96
CA VAL A 4 -16.84 30.14 -9.21
C VAL A 4 -17.69 31.23 -9.85
N SER A 5 -17.49 31.50 -11.14
CA SER A 5 -18.30 32.50 -11.85
C SER A 5 -19.78 32.10 -11.85
N ASN A 6 -20.69 33.08 -11.78
CA ASN A 6 -22.15 32.83 -11.79
C ASN A 6 -22.62 32.02 -13.02
N ARG A 7 -21.86 32.02 -14.11
CA ARG A 7 -22.14 31.25 -15.33
C ARG A 7 -21.86 29.76 -15.19
N ASN A 8 -20.97 29.38 -14.27
CA ASN A 8 -20.50 28.00 -14.13
C ASN A 8 -20.97 27.33 -12.83
N LYS A 9 -21.80 28.02 -12.04
CA LYS A 9 -22.25 27.55 -10.72
C LYS A 9 -23.01 26.22 -10.78
N ASP A 10 -23.72 25.98 -11.89
CA ASP A 10 -24.55 24.78 -12.09
C ASP A 10 -23.82 23.70 -12.92
N LEU A 11 -22.60 23.98 -13.37
CA LEU A 11 -21.79 23.02 -14.13
C LEU A 11 -20.99 22.13 -13.17
N PRO A 12 -20.85 20.82 -13.47
CA PRO A 12 -19.96 19.93 -12.74
C PRO A 12 -18.56 20.55 -12.59
N PHE A 13 -17.99 20.46 -11.38
CA PHE A 13 -16.67 21.00 -11.04
C PHE A 13 -16.45 22.49 -11.39
N GLY A 14 -17.53 23.30 -11.44
CA GLY A 14 -17.43 24.73 -11.77
C GLY A 14 -17.02 25.00 -13.22
N GLY A 15 -17.34 24.09 -14.13
CA GLY A 15 -16.99 24.18 -15.55
C GLY A 15 -15.55 23.79 -15.87
N LYS A 16 -14.81 23.21 -14.92
CA LYS A 16 -13.48 22.67 -15.18
C LYS A 16 -13.56 21.38 -15.98
N VAL A 17 -12.66 21.23 -16.94
CA VAL A 17 -12.43 19.94 -17.60
C VAL A 17 -11.73 19.03 -16.60
N VAL A 18 -12.32 17.86 -16.32
CA VAL A 18 -11.77 16.84 -15.42
C VAL A 18 -11.50 15.59 -16.22
N VAL A 19 -10.26 15.08 -16.13
CA VAL A 19 -9.86 13.82 -16.75
C VAL A 19 -9.69 12.79 -15.63
N LEU A 20 -10.46 11.71 -15.70
CA LEU A 20 -10.36 10.59 -14.77
C LEU A 20 -9.63 9.43 -15.46
N GLY A 21 -8.59 8.91 -14.82
CA GLY A 21 -7.85 7.74 -15.27
C GLY A 21 -8.02 6.58 -14.29
N GLY A 22 -8.28 5.38 -14.80
CA GLY A 22 -8.45 4.19 -13.98
C GLY A 22 -8.74 2.94 -14.81
N ASP A 23 -8.82 1.79 -14.13
CA ASP A 23 -9.23 0.52 -14.73
C ASP A 23 -10.34 -0.09 -13.86
N PHE A 24 -11.55 -0.23 -14.41
CA PHE A 24 -12.71 -0.77 -13.70
C PHE A 24 -12.59 -2.25 -13.34
N ARG A 25 -11.55 -2.94 -13.82
CA ARG A 25 -11.20 -4.30 -13.41
C ARG A 25 -10.33 -4.34 -12.15
N GLN A 26 -9.94 -3.18 -11.61
CA GLN A 26 -9.27 -3.08 -10.31
C GLN A 26 -10.27 -3.24 -9.16
N VAL A 27 -9.73 -3.35 -7.94
CA VAL A 27 -10.54 -3.51 -6.73
C VAL A 27 -11.51 -2.34 -6.54
N LEU A 28 -12.71 -2.64 -6.05
CA LEU A 28 -13.72 -1.63 -5.73
C LEU A 28 -13.25 -0.70 -4.60
N PRO A 29 -13.84 0.50 -4.46
CA PRO A 29 -13.56 1.38 -3.33
C PRO A 29 -13.75 0.65 -1.98
N VAL A 30 -12.80 0.83 -1.07
CA VAL A 30 -12.90 0.25 0.27
C VAL A 30 -13.80 1.14 1.13
N ILE A 31 -14.95 0.62 1.56
CA ILE A 31 -15.83 1.27 2.54
C ILE A 31 -15.81 0.41 3.81
N PRO A 32 -15.14 0.85 4.89
CA PRO A 32 -15.09 0.10 6.13
C PRO A 32 -16.49 -0.19 6.67
N LYS A 33 -16.77 -1.46 6.99
CA LYS A 33 -18.09 -1.94 7.46
C LYS A 33 -19.25 -1.69 6.48
N GLY A 34 -18.96 -1.27 5.25
CA GLY A 34 -19.96 -1.04 4.21
C GLY A 34 -20.50 -2.35 3.66
N SER A 35 -21.80 -2.36 3.37
CA SER A 35 -22.45 -3.41 2.60
C SER A 35 -21.93 -3.44 1.16
N ARG A 36 -22.14 -4.57 0.48
CA ARG A 36 -21.83 -4.71 -0.95
C ARG A 36 -22.49 -3.62 -1.79
N ALA A 37 -23.71 -3.22 -1.44
CA ALA A 37 -24.45 -2.17 -2.15
C ALA A 37 -23.76 -0.82 -1.98
N GLU A 38 -23.37 -0.45 -0.76
CA GLU A 38 -22.67 0.81 -0.50
C GLU A 38 -21.32 0.87 -1.25
N ILE A 39 -20.56 -0.22 -1.24
CA ILE A 39 -19.29 -0.33 -1.98
C ILE A 39 -19.49 -0.09 -3.49
N VAL A 40 -20.50 -0.71 -4.08
CA VAL A 40 -20.83 -0.51 -5.51
C VAL A 40 -21.33 0.91 -5.78
N MET A 41 -22.14 1.47 -4.90
CA MET A 41 -22.67 2.84 -5.04
C MET A 41 -21.60 3.92 -4.91
N ALA A 42 -20.48 3.64 -4.22
CA ALA A 42 -19.34 4.57 -4.17
C ALA A 42 -18.51 4.60 -5.47
N SER A 43 -18.72 3.67 -6.39
CA SER A 43 -18.03 3.67 -7.68
C SER A 43 -18.51 4.83 -8.56
N ILE A 44 -17.60 5.44 -9.32
CA ILE A 44 -17.93 6.64 -10.13
C ILE A 44 -19.04 6.38 -11.16
N ASN A 45 -19.15 5.16 -11.67
CA ASN A 45 -20.20 4.76 -12.61
C ASN A 45 -21.60 4.65 -11.97
N SER A 46 -21.68 4.62 -10.65
CA SER A 46 -22.93 4.71 -9.88
C SER A 46 -23.28 6.16 -9.49
N SER A 47 -22.37 7.12 -9.73
CA SER A 47 -22.55 8.52 -9.35
C SER A 47 -23.48 9.26 -10.31
N ILE A 48 -24.21 10.26 -9.79
CA ILE A 48 -24.95 11.24 -10.60
C ILE A 48 -24.08 12.00 -11.61
N LEU A 49 -22.76 12.03 -11.36
CA LEU A 49 -21.79 12.68 -12.25
C LEU A 49 -21.50 11.85 -13.50
N TRP A 50 -21.77 10.54 -13.47
CA TRP A 50 -21.44 9.63 -14.57
C TRP A 50 -22.10 10.02 -15.89
N LYS A 51 -23.30 10.60 -15.85
CA LYS A 51 -24.01 11.11 -17.04
C LYS A 51 -23.28 12.24 -17.78
N TYR A 52 -22.32 12.90 -17.12
CA TYR A 52 -21.47 13.93 -17.72
C TYR A 52 -20.10 13.38 -18.15
N CYS A 53 -19.82 12.10 -17.92
CA CYS A 53 -18.55 11.48 -18.28
C CYS A 53 -18.59 10.93 -19.71
N GLU A 54 -17.57 11.27 -20.50
CA GLU A 54 -17.27 10.58 -21.75
C GLU A 54 -16.22 9.49 -21.49
N VAL A 55 -16.51 8.26 -21.95
CA VAL A 55 -15.63 7.11 -21.69
C VAL A 55 -14.72 6.86 -22.89
N LEU A 56 -13.43 7.13 -22.70
CA LEU A 56 -12.38 6.81 -23.67
C LEU A 56 -11.64 5.53 -23.24
N ARG A 57 -11.45 4.58 -24.17
CA ARG A 57 -10.81 3.29 -23.89
C ARG A 57 -9.41 3.24 -24.51
N LEU A 58 -8.39 3.01 -23.67
CA LEU A 58 -7.04 2.73 -24.13
C LEU A 58 -6.89 1.23 -24.41
N THR A 59 -6.45 0.87 -25.62
CA THR A 59 -6.31 -0.53 -26.06
C THR A 59 -4.87 -0.97 -26.21
N LYS A 60 -3.91 -0.04 -26.23
CA LYS A 60 -2.49 -0.33 -26.38
C LYS A 60 -1.79 -0.39 -25.03
N ASN A 61 -1.27 -1.57 -24.66
CA ASN A 61 -0.47 -1.76 -23.46
C ASN A 61 0.98 -1.29 -23.68
N MET A 62 1.30 -0.10 -23.17
CA MET A 62 2.64 0.48 -23.31
C MET A 62 3.69 -0.16 -22.40
N ARG A 63 3.30 -0.93 -21.36
CA ARG A 63 4.25 -1.62 -20.47
C ARG A 63 5.00 -2.76 -21.17
N LEU A 64 4.47 -3.27 -22.28
CA LEU A 64 5.10 -4.33 -23.10
C LEU A 64 6.04 -3.77 -24.17
N ALA A 65 6.09 -2.45 -24.35
CA ALA A 65 6.86 -1.82 -25.44
C ALA A 65 8.30 -1.48 -25.04
N SER A 66 8.63 -1.48 -23.75
CA SER A 66 9.91 -1.05 -23.22
C SER A 66 10.79 -2.23 -22.79
N GLY A 67 11.68 -2.64 -23.69
CA GLY A 67 12.81 -3.52 -23.42
C GLY A 67 12.47 -5.02 -23.49
N LEU A 68 12.98 -5.71 -24.53
CA LEU A 68 13.68 -6.99 -24.47
C LEU A 68 13.73 -7.67 -25.87
N GLU A 69 14.72 -8.55 -26.05
CA GLU A 69 14.94 -9.37 -27.25
C GLU A 69 13.70 -10.17 -27.68
N GLN A 70 13.68 -10.59 -28.95
CA GLN A 70 12.54 -11.26 -29.60
C GLN A 70 11.94 -12.45 -28.82
N SER A 71 12.74 -13.18 -28.03
CA SER A 71 12.29 -14.33 -27.22
C SER A 71 11.44 -13.91 -26.00
N THR A 72 11.78 -12.80 -25.34
CA THR A 72 11.03 -12.30 -24.17
C THR A 72 9.74 -11.58 -24.58
N ALA A 73 9.69 -11.03 -25.79
CA ALA A 73 8.51 -10.33 -26.30
C ALA A 73 7.28 -11.25 -26.46
N GLN A 74 7.48 -12.50 -26.86
CA GLN A 74 6.39 -13.49 -26.98
C GLN A 74 5.83 -13.88 -25.60
N GLU A 75 6.69 -14.17 -24.63
CA GLU A 75 6.27 -14.48 -23.25
C GLU A 75 5.52 -13.31 -22.59
N LEU A 76 6.01 -12.09 -22.78
CA LEU A 76 5.36 -10.87 -22.29
C LEU A 76 3.98 -10.65 -22.93
N ARG A 77 3.83 -10.95 -24.22
CA ARG A 77 2.55 -10.86 -24.92
C ARG A 77 1.57 -11.91 -24.41
N SER A 78 2.00 -13.16 -24.27
CA SER A 78 1.20 -14.24 -23.69
C SER A 78 0.76 -13.92 -22.26
N PHE A 79 1.66 -13.37 -21.42
CA PHE A 79 1.32 -12.91 -20.08
C PHE A 79 0.30 -11.77 -20.10
N SER A 80 0.44 -10.79 -21.00
CA SER A 80 -0.53 -9.70 -21.12
C SER A 80 -1.91 -10.20 -21.55
N ASP A 81 -1.98 -11.09 -22.53
CA ASP A 81 -3.24 -11.66 -23.00
C ASP A 81 -3.89 -12.49 -21.89
N TRP A 82 -3.10 -13.21 -21.10
CA TRP A 82 -3.56 -13.93 -19.91
C TRP A 82 -4.11 -12.99 -18.81
N ILE A 83 -3.43 -11.90 -18.48
CA ILE A 83 -3.92 -10.88 -17.54
C ILE A 83 -5.25 -10.29 -18.02
N LEU A 84 -5.38 -10.01 -19.32
CA LEU A 84 -6.62 -9.51 -19.90
C LEU A 84 -7.75 -10.53 -19.76
N GLN A 85 -7.47 -11.81 -20.01
CA GLN A 85 -8.45 -12.89 -19.84
C GLN A 85 -8.92 -13.02 -18.39
N ILE A 86 -8.01 -12.93 -17.40
CA ILE A 86 -8.38 -12.90 -15.97
C ILE A 86 -9.28 -11.70 -15.68
N GLY A 87 -8.92 -10.51 -16.18
CA GLY A 87 -9.72 -9.30 -16.00
C GLY A 87 -11.11 -9.35 -16.67
N GLU A 88 -11.30 -10.23 -17.64
CA GLU A 88 -12.59 -10.53 -18.27
C GLU A 88 -13.34 -11.70 -17.60
N GLY A 89 -12.78 -12.27 -16.51
CA GLY A 89 -13.38 -13.38 -15.77
C GLY A 89 -13.17 -14.76 -16.42
N ARG A 90 -12.18 -14.92 -17.32
CA ARG A 90 -11.82 -16.21 -17.91
C ARG A 90 -10.67 -16.87 -17.14
N SER A 91 -10.77 -18.18 -16.90
CA SER A 91 -9.72 -18.96 -16.24
C SER A 91 -8.56 -19.21 -17.20
N GLY A 92 -7.35 -18.75 -16.87
CA GLY A 92 -6.14 -19.07 -17.61
C GLY A 92 -5.14 -19.80 -16.72
N THR A 93 -4.60 -20.93 -17.18
CA THR A 93 -3.45 -21.61 -16.59
C THR A 93 -2.19 -21.19 -17.35
N MET A 94 -1.12 -20.86 -16.63
CA MET A 94 0.18 -20.56 -17.23
C MET A 94 1.28 -21.22 -16.41
N GLU A 95 2.10 -22.05 -17.06
CA GLU A 95 3.28 -22.67 -16.44
C GLU A 95 4.50 -21.78 -16.65
N PHE A 96 5.26 -21.53 -15.59
CA PHE A 96 6.52 -20.79 -15.64
C PHE A 96 7.66 -21.73 -15.26
N SER A 97 8.69 -21.84 -16.12
CA SER A 97 9.93 -22.54 -15.79
C SER A 97 11.12 -21.57 -15.84
N CYS A 98 11.66 -21.16 -14.69
CA CYS A 98 12.96 -20.46 -14.62
C CYS A 98 13.52 -20.45 -13.20
N SER A 99 14.82 -20.71 -13.01
CA SER A 99 15.45 -20.70 -11.67
C SER A 99 15.81 -19.28 -11.16
N LYS A 100 15.79 -18.25 -12.04
CA LYS A 100 15.91 -16.82 -11.66
C LYS A 100 14.59 -16.22 -11.17
N PHE A 101 13.54 -17.03 -11.07
CA PHE A 101 12.17 -16.61 -10.86
C PHE A 101 11.95 -15.83 -9.56
N PHE A 102 12.71 -16.07 -8.48
CA PHE A 102 12.40 -15.50 -7.17
C PHE A 102 13.14 -14.20 -6.80
N GLN A 103 14.07 -13.70 -7.60
CA GLN A 103 14.92 -12.57 -7.19
C GLN A 103 14.19 -11.21 -7.19
N ASP A 104 13.12 -11.05 -7.98
CA ASP A 104 12.39 -9.77 -8.13
C ASP A 104 10.86 -9.87 -7.89
N ARG A 105 10.39 -10.94 -7.24
CA ARG A 105 8.94 -11.21 -7.12
C ARG A 105 8.40 -10.94 -5.72
N ALA A 106 7.17 -10.47 -5.67
CA ALA A 106 6.39 -10.34 -4.45
C ALA A 106 5.44 -11.53 -4.32
N ILE A 107 5.25 -12.02 -3.09
CA ILE A 107 4.17 -12.96 -2.78
C ILE A 107 2.94 -12.13 -2.41
N LEU A 108 1.84 -12.37 -3.13
CA LEU A 108 0.54 -11.78 -2.82
C LEU A 108 -0.32 -12.85 -2.17
N ALA A 109 -0.94 -12.51 -1.04
CA ALA A 109 -1.87 -13.39 -0.36
C ALA A 109 -3.22 -12.67 -0.18
N PRO A 110 -4.34 -13.42 -0.13
CA PRO A 110 -5.68 -12.84 -0.15
C PRO A 110 -6.04 -12.10 1.15
N THR A 111 -5.43 -12.47 2.29
CA THR A 111 -5.67 -11.83 3.58
C THR A 111 -4.36 -11.46 4.28
N VAL A 112 -4.45 -10.52 5.22
CA VAL A 112 -3.31 -10.07 6.02
C VAL A 112 -2.78 -11.21 6.89
N GLU A 113 -3.65 -12.08 7.40
CA GLU A 113 -3.27 -13.24 8.22
C GLU A 113 -2.39 -14.21 7.41
N ASN A 114 -2.76 -14.50 6.14
CA ASN A 114 -1.91 -15.32 5.28
C ASN A 114 -0.58 -14.64 4.97
N VAL A 115 -0.56 -13.31 4.76
CA VAL A 115 0.69 -12.55 4.58
C VAL A 115 1.58 -12.68 5.82
N GLU A 116 1.02 -12.56 7.02
CA GLU A 116 1.77 -12.66 8.27
C GLU A 116 2.37 -14.06 8.47
N GLU A 117 1.60 -15.12 8.20
CA GLU A 117 2.09 -16.51 8.28
C GLU A 117 3.28 -16.74 7.33
N ILE A 118 3.15 -16.32 6.07
CA ILE A 118 4.21 -16.44 5.06
C ILE A 118 5.43 -15.60 5.45
N ASN A 119 5.23 -14.36 5.87
CA ASN A 119 6.32 -13.48 6.28
C ASN A 119 7.09 -14.06 7.47
N ASN A 120 6.38 -14.55 8.50
CA ASN A 120 7.02 -15.17 9.67
C ASN A 120 7.80 -16.44 9.28
N TYR A 121 7.26 -17.25 8.38
CA TYR A 121 7.96 -18.41 7.84
C TYR A 121 9.27 -17.99 7.13
N ILE A 122 9.23 -16.98 6.27
CA ILE A 122 10.41 -16.47 5.56
C ILE A 122 11.46 -15.90 6.53
N VAL A 123 11.03 -15.13 7.54
CA VAL A 123 11.94 -14.58 8.56
C VAL A 123 12.67 -15.69 9.31
N ASN A 124 11.98 -16.79 9.62
CA ASN A 124 12.59 -17.93 10.31
C ASN A 124 13.62 -18.68 9.43
N LEU A 125 13.43 -18.67 8.10
CA LEU A 125 14.39 -19.27 7.16
C LEU A 125 15.65 -18.41 6.95
N LEU A 126 15.56 -17.09 7.11
CA LEU A 126 16.71 -16.21 6.93
C LEU A 126 17.79 -16.48 7.99
N PRO A 127 19.07 -16.64 7.58
CA PRO A 127 20.17 -16.77 8.53
C PRO A 127 20.43 -15.44 9.26
N GLY A 128 21.09 -15.52 10.41
CA GLY A 128 21.44 -14.36 11.23
C GLY A 128 20.55 -14.18 12.47
N GLU A 129 21.01 -13.31 13.37
CA GLU A 129 20.30 -13.01 14.61
C GLU A 129 19.06 -12.16 14.35
N GLU A 130 17.95 -12.57 14.97
CA GLU A 130 16.72 -11.77 15.00
C GLU A 130 16.88 -10.63 16.01
N ARG A 131 16.58 -9.40 15.58
CA ARG A 131 16.38 -8.27 16.49
C ARG A 131 14.91 -7.88 16.50
N ASN A 132 14.35 -7.80 17.69
CA ASN A 132 12.99 -7.35 17.93
C ASN A 132 12.98 -5.88 18.33
N TYR A 133 12.21 -5.07 17.62
CA TYR A 133 11.92 -3.67 17.96
C TYR A 133 10.50 -3.59 18.48
N LEU A 134 10.37 -3.25 19.74
CA LEU A 134 9.09 -3.03 20.41
C LEU A 134 8.69 -1.57 20.28
N SER A 135 7.43 -1.34 19.97
CA SER A 135 6.89 0.00 19.87
C SER A 135 6.73 0.65 21.24
N ALA A 136 6.72 1.98 21.25
CA ALA A 136 6.35 2.77 22.41
C ALA A 136 5.02 3.48 22.12
N ASP A 137 3.97 3.06 22.81
CA ASP A 137 2.61 3.51 22.56
C ASP A 137 2.15 4.45 23.68
N SER A 138 1.41 5.50 23.33
CA SER A 138 0.86 6.45 24.31
C SER A 138 -0.37 7.17 23.77
N ILE A 139 -1.26 7.61 24.67
CA ILE A 139 -2.47 8.34 24.31
C ILE A 139 -2.14 9.80 24.01
N CYS A 140 -2.80 10.38 23.00
CA CYS A 140 -2.68 11.80 22.71
C CYS A 140 -3.61 12.60 23.64
N GLY A 141 -3.06 13.23 24.67
CA GLY A 141 -3.81 13.85 25.77
C GLY A 141 -4.65 15.10 25.48
N SER A 142 -4.94 15.44 24.22
CA SER A 142 -5.67 16.69 23.86
C SER A 142 -6.95 16.51 23.04
N ASP A 143 -7.20 15.32 22.48
CA ASP A 143 -8.36 15.05 21.60
C ASP A 143 -9.22 13.89 22.12
N ALA A 144 -9.21 13.64 23.44
CA ALA A 144 -10.14 12.70 24.04
C ALA A 144 -11.55 13.24 23.81
N TYR A 145 -12.29 12.59 22.90
CA TYR A 145 -13.74 12.73 22.84
C TYR A 145 -14.28 12.50 24.25
N SER A 146 -15.10 13.43 24.74
CA SER A 146 -15.62 13.47 26.12
C SER A 146 -16.41 12.22 26.56
N ASP A 147 -16.61 11.25 25.66
CA ASP A 147 -17.39 10.03 25.88
C ASP A 147 -16.52 8.78 26.15
N VAL A 148 -15.19 8.84 26.02
CA VAL A 148 -14.32 7.69 26.30
C VAL A 148 -13.54 7.94 27.59
N ASP A 149 -13.80 7.10 28.60
CA ASP A 149 -13.04 7.08 29.84
C ASP A 149 -11.61 6.59 29.56
N VAL A 150 -10.70 7.55 29.37
CA VAL A 150 -9.30 7.32 28.98
C VAL A 150 -8.53 6.60 30.08
N ASP A 151 -9.01 6.63 31.33
CA ASP A 151 -8.35 6.06 32.50
C ASP A 151 -8.27 4.52 32.46
N TRP A 152 -9.09 3.87 31.62
CA TRP A 152 -9.07 2.41 31.44
C TRP A 152 -8.18 1.94 30.29
N ILE A 153 -7.65 2.85 29.47
CA ILE A 153 -6.82 2.52 28.32
C ILE A 153 -5.37 2.34 28.78
N ASN A 154 -4.96 1.09 28.97
CA ASN A 154 -3.58 0.75 29.34
C ASN A 154 -2.67 0.54 28.10
N VAL A 155 -1.36 0.54 28.35
CA VAL A 155 -0.36 0.38 27.28
C VAL A 155 -0.44 -1.03 26.68
N GLU A 156 -0.80 -2.04 27.46
CA GLU A 156 -1.00 -3.42 26.98
C GLU A 156 -2.10 -3.52 25.93
N PHE A 157 -3.19 -2.76 26.12
CA PHE A 157 -4.27 -2.65 25.14
C PHE A 157 -3.78 -1.91 23.88
N LEU A 158 -3.05 -0.80 24.04
CA LEU A 158 -2.47 -0.07 22.90
C LEU A 158 -1.57 -0.98 22.05
N ASN A 159 -0.72 -1.78 22.70
CA ASN A 159 0.19 -2.73 22.05
C ASN A 159 -0.54 -3.80 21.23
N GLN A 160 -1.81 -4.10 21.53
CA GLN A 160 -2.65 -5.05 20.78
C GLN A 160 -3.32 -4.42 19.55
N ILE A 161 -3.34 -3.10 19.43
CA ILE A 161 -3.99 -2.41 18.32
C ILE A 161 -3.25 -2.69 17.01
N ARG A 162 -4.01 -3.23 16.05
CA ARG A 162 -3.63 -3.40 14.65
C ARG A 162 -4.50 -2.49 13.79
N CYS A 163 -3.88 -1.59 13.04
CA CYS A 163 -4.59 -0.68 12.16
C CYS A 163 -3.81 -0.45 10.87
N SER A 164 -4.53 -0.06 9.82
CA SER A 164 -3.91 0.19 8.51
C SER A 164 -2.97 1.39 8.57
N GLY A 165 -1.82 1.29 7.89
CA GLY A 165 -0.82 2.36 7.85
C GLY A 165 0.00 2.54 9.13
N LEU A 166 -0.18 1.68 10.13
CA LEU A 166 0.64 1.62 11.34
C LEU A 166 1.33 0.25 11.45
N PRO A 167 2.65 0.20 11.73
CA PRO A 167 3.31 -1.05 12.05
C PRO A 167 2.77 -1.69 13.34
N ASN A 168 2.86 -3.01 13.42
CA ASN A 168 2.54 -3.77 14.63
C ASN A 168 3.50 -3.41 15.78
N HIS A 169 3.06 -3.65 17.02
CA HIS A 169 3.84 -3.35 18.23
C HIS A 169 5.23 -4.02 18.24
N SER A 170 5.33 -5.27 17.80
CA SER A 170 6.59 -6.00 17.72
C SER A 170 6.99 -6.20 16.26
N LEU A 171 8.14 -5.66 15.89
CA LEU A 171 8.73 -5.82 14.55
C LEU A 171 10.04 -6.58 14.67
N LYS A 172 10.09 -7.75 14.02
CA LYS A 172 11.27 -8.62 13.99
C LYS A 172 12.02 -8.40 12.69
N PHE A 173 13.32 -8.10 12.79
CA PHE A 173 14.19 -7.92 11.64
C PHE A 173 15.43 -8.82 11.71
N LYS A 174 15.92 -9.19 10.53
CA LYS A 174 17.22 -9.83 10.30
C LYS A 174 17.96 -9.10 9.18
N ILE A 175 19.29 -9.14 9.21
CA ILE A 175 20.11 -8.64 8.11
C ILE A 175 19.79 -9.45 6.84
N GLY A 176 19.65 -8.77 5.70
CA GLY A 176 19.27 -9.36 4.42
C GLY A 176 17.76 -9.49 4.19
N MET A 177 16.93 -9.14 5.17
CA MET A 177 15.48 -9.21 5.04
C MET A 177 14.94 -8.09 4.13
N PRO A 178 14.08 -8.41 3.15
CA PRO A 178 13.38 -7.40 2.37
C PRO A 178 12.24 -6.78 3.19
N ILE A 179 12.12 -5.45 3.14
CA ILE A 179 11.08 -4.68 3.82
C ILE A 179 10.48 -3.64 2.88
N ILE A 180 9.32 -3.11 3.24
CA ILE A 180 8.64 -2.06 2.48
C ILE A 180 8.24 -0.92 3.41
N LEU A 181 8.43 0.32 2.96
CA LEU A 181 7.97 1.50 3.69
C LEU A 181 6.45 1.61 3.59
N LEU A 182 5.79 1.86 4.72
CA LEU A 182 4.34 2.08 4.77
C LEU A 182 3.93 3.55 4.66
N ARG A 183 4.90 4.49 4.70
CA ARG A 183 4.64 5.93 4.65
C ARG A 183 5.76 6.69 3.95
N ASN A 184 5.44 7.93 3.59
CA ASN A 184 6.39 8.91 3.10
C ASN A 184 7.22 9.45 4.28
N ILE A 185 8.54 9.29 4.20
CA ILE A 185 9.51 9.81 5.17
C ILE A 185 10.30 10.95 4.52
N ASP A 186 10.89 10.67 3.37
CA ASP A 186 11.62 11.65 2.54
C ASP A 186 11.34 11.37 1.07
N PRO A 187 10.28 11.99 0.50
CA PRO A 187 9.96 11.79 -0.91
C PRO A 187 11.04 12.27 -1.88
N ALA A 188 11.83 13.27 -1.50
CA ALA A 188 12.91 13.78 -2.35
C ALA A 188 14.09 12.79 -2.41
N GLY A 189 14.39 12.13 -1.28
CA GLY A 189 15.37 11.06 -1.15
C GLY A 189 14.87 9.66 -1.54
N GLY A 190 13.66 9.54 -2.11
CA GLY A 190 13.11 8.26 -2.56
C GLY A 190 12.51 7.37 -1.46
N LEU A 191 12.39 7.86 -0.21
CA LEU A 191 11.77 7.16 0.91
C LEU A 191 10.27 7.45 0.99
N CYS A 192 9.53 6.88 0.04
CA CYS A 192 8.07 6.97 -0.07
C CYS A 192 7.37 5.69 0.39
N ASN A 193 6.06 5.77 0.63
CA ASN A 193 5.22 4.59 0.79
C ASN A 193 5.36 3.66 -0.43
N GLY A 194 5.59 2.37 -0.19
CA GLY A 194 5.82 1.37 -1.23
C GLY A 194 7.30 1.17 -1.60
N THR A 195 8.22 1.99 -1.10
CA THR A 195 9.66 1.81 -1.37
C THR A 195 10.14 0.53 -0.73
N ARG A 196 10.69 -0.37 -1.55
CA ARG A 196 11.27 -1.64 -1.11
C ARG A 196 12.73 -1.43 -0.73
N LEU A 197 13.12 -2.00 0.41
CA LEU A 197 14.45 -1.90 0.98
C LEU A 197 14.95 -3.30 1.37
N VAL A 198 16.27 -3.47 1.49
CA VAL A 198 16.89 -4.65 2.09
C VAL A 198 17.70 -4.24 3.31
N VAL A 199 17.41 -4.85 4.46
CA VAL A 199 18.09 -4.56 5.72
C VAL A 199 19.58 -4.91 5.62
N ARG A 200 20.45 -3.97 5.97
CA ARG A 200 21.92 -4.14 5.99
C ARG A 200 22.50 -4.05 7.37
N ASP A 201 21.94 -3.19 8.21
CA ASP A 201 22.45 -2.96 9.56
C ASP A 201 21.28 -2.77 10.54
N LEU A 202 21.47 -3.28 11.75
CA LEU A 202 20.49 -3.20 12.82
C LEU A 202 21.17 -2.57 14.04
N GLY A 203 20.82 -1.32 14.34
CA GLY A 203 21.24 -0.57 15.53
C GLY A 203 20.16 -0.57 16.61
N THR A 204 20.43 0.00 17.79
CA THR A 204 19.48 0.01 18.91
C THR A 204 18.18 0.76 18.56
N ASN A 205 18.28 1.89 17.86
CA ASN A 205 17.14 2.74 17.48
C ASN A 205 17.16 3.13 15.99
N MET A 206 17.84 2.32 15.16
CA MET A 206 18.06 2.61 13.76
C MET A 206 18.10 1.31 12.95
N ILE A 207 17.52 1.34 11.76
CA ILE A 207 17.62 0.30 10.75
C ILE A 207 18.35 0.89 9.55
N GLY A 208 19.53 0.35 9.22
CA GLY A 208 20.24 0.66 7.98
C GLY A 208 19.78 -0.27 6.87
N ALA A 209 19.44 0.27 5.70
CA ALA A 209 18.95 -0.51 4.58
C ALA A 209 19.40 0.07 3.22
N ASP A 210 19.42 -0.77 2.19
CA ASP A 210 19.63 -0.34 0.81
C ASP A 210 18.28 -0.23 0.09
N ILE A 211 18.11 0.82 -0.73
CA ILE A 211 16.95 0.94 -1.62
C ILE A 211 17.07 -0.05 -2.78
N VAL A 212 16.02 -0.84 -3.01
CA VAL A 212 15.95 -1.84 -4.10
C VAL A 212 14.82 -1.58 -5.10
N SER A 213 14.15 -0.43 -5.01
CA SER A 213 13.15 -0.02 -5.99
C SER A 213 13.08 1.50 -6.17
N GLY A 214 12.69 1.95 -7.36
CA GLY A 214 12.51 3.37 -7.67
C GLY A 214 13.72 3.97 -8.37
N SER A 215 13.83 5.30 -8.34
CA SER A 215 14.91 6.04 -9.00
C SER A 215 16.24 6.03 -8.22
N ASN A 216 16.19 5.65 -6.95
CA ASN A 216 17.29 5.71 -5.98
C ASN A 216 17.86 4.33 -5.62
N VAL A 217 17.73 3.34 -6.52
CA VAL A 217 18.21 1.97 -6.26
C VAL A 217 19.71 1.98 -5.98
N GLY A 218 20.12 1.30 -4.91
CA GLY A 218 21.51 1.20 -4.44
C GLY A 218 21.87 2.20 -3.36
N ASP A 219 21.05 3.24 -3.13
CA ASP A 219 21.30 4.22 -2.08
C ASP A 219 21.15 3.59 -0.69
N LYS A 220 22.06 3.93 0.22
CA LYS A 220 22.03 3.54 1.63
C LYS A 220 21.23 4.54 2.43
N VAL A 221 20.29 4.03 3.22
CA VAL A 221 19.40 4.84 4.03
C VAL A 221 19.32 4.33 5.45
N PHE A 222 19.04 5.24 6.38
CA PHE A 222 18.89 4.93 7.80
C PHE A 222 17.51 5.36 8.26
N ILE A 223 16.75 4.41 8.80
CA ILE A 223 15.41 4.63 9.33
C ILE A 223 15.51 4.66 10.85
N THR A 224 15.23 5.81 11.44
CA THR A 224 15.09 5.97 12.89
C THR A 224 13.64 5.75 13.31
N ARG A 225 13.39 5.67 14.62
CA ARG A 225 12.03 5.66 15.15
C ARG A 225 11.29 6.94 14.78
N ILE A 226 10.00 6.82 14.49
CA ILE A 226 9.14 7.92 14.06
C ILE A 226 7.82 7.79 14.83
N ASN A 227 7.34 8.89 15.42
CA ASN A 227 6.02 8.91 16.03
C ASN A 227 4.93 8.91 14.95
N LEU A 228 4.04 7.92 15.04
CA LEU A 228 2.96 7.71 14.09
C LEU A 228 1.63 7.87 14.84
N ILE A 229 0.78 8.74 14.32
CA ILE A 229 -0.62 8.84 14.75
C ILE A 229 -1.45 8.16 13.65
N PRO A 230 -2.24 7.12 13.97
CA PRO A 230 -3.13 6.49 13.00
C PRO A 230 -4.07 7.52 12.37
N SER A 231 -4.25 7.43 11.06
CA SER A 231 -5.27 8.22 10.35
C SER A 231 -6.64 7.51 10.36
N ASP A 232 -6.71 6.30 10.92
CA ASP A 232 -7.88 5.44 10.91
C ASP A 232 -8.95 5.98 11.87
N MET A 233 -10.12 6.31 11.33
CA MET A 233 -11.25 6.83 12.11
C MET A 233 -12.04 5.74 12.85
N ILE A 234 -11.63 4.47 12.75
CA ILE A 234 -12.29 3.36 13.44
C ILE A 234 -11.98 3.37 14.94
N ILE A 235 -10.84 3.91 15.36
CA ILE A 235 -10.43 3.96 16.76
C ILE A 235 -11.07 5.20 17.41
N PRO A 236 -11.84 5.05 18.51
CA PRO A 236 -12.61 6.15 19.10
C PRO A 236 -11.75 7.15 19.91
N PHE A 237 -10.43 7.01 19.87
CA PHE A 237 -9.46 7.87 20.55
C PHE A 237 -8.20 7.99 19.71
N LYS A 238 -7.42 9.05 19.95
CA LYS A 238 -6.12 9.25 19.32
C LYS A 238 -5.00 8.72 20.20
N PHE A 239 -4.11 7.94 19.61
CA PHE A 239 -2.88 7.50 20.24
C PHE A 239 -1.72 7.65 19.26
N GLN A 240 -0.50 7.63 19.78
CA GLN A 240 0.72 7.62 19.01
C GLN A 240 1.52 6.34 19.28
N ARG A 241 2.18 5.83 18.25
CA ARG A 241 3.09 4.68 18.30
C ARG A 241 4.44 5.06 17.67
N CYS A 242 5.53 4.73 18.37
CA CYS A 242 6.92 5.03 17.99
C CYS A 242 7.76 3.76 17.86
#